data_AF-U2KS94-F1
#
_entry.id   AF-U2KS94-F1
#
_cell.length_a   1.000
_cell.length_b   1.000
_cell.length_c   1.000
_cell.angle_alpha   90.00
_cell.angle_beta   90.00
_cell.angle_gamma   90.00
#
_symmetry.space_group_name_H-M   'P 1'
#
loop_
_entity.id
_entity.type
_entity.pdbx_description
1 polymer ?
#
loop_
_entity_poly.entity_id
_entity_poly.type
_entity_poly.pdbx_seq_one_letter_code
_entity_poly.pdbx_strand_id
1 'polypeptide(L)'
;LSGLDVSSFHTENVTDMQEMFYQCKALTALDVRNFNTEKVINMKWMFDGCEKLTSLDLRSFHTGEVTEMQEMFKDCKDLTTITASGQFTTAKVTNSNNMFQNCIALVGGQGTVYNPAKIDKEYARIDGGIPNPGYFTGAIHTVSFDKNGGGGAMPDVTVNDGDNYTLPPCGFTPPAGQVFDQWEADGTKYNPGDIINNIIADLSVKALWKAKPATPYIPSTTIPSTEEDQTPEEWITLETVVNGKTYTARSTKNAFNGAVKLDIAIREQGKTHFNFLDKEGNKVQTKGAVKLTMPLPEGLTPPYRVKVEGTYTTFAEEQGQISFVIRPTGDVEKIHLTGIAEGETVNVEGTPYALNGAKEIKVERKGNGKLSIRLIDQNGKLVRSKGYLFIQIPVPKNTKAPYRVKVDGVRTTFEETGHGTVVFASIL
;
A
#
# COMPACT_ATOMS: atom_id res chain seq x y z
N LEU A 1 20.22 46.32 1.38
CA LEU A 1 18.77 46.40 1.04
C LEU A 1 18.01 45.45 1.97
N SER A 2 16.95 45.88 2.66
CA SER A 2 16.19 45.05 3.61
C SER A 2 14.80 44.63 3.14
N GLY A 3 14.27 45.29 2.11
CA GLY A 3 13.02 44.97 1.44
C GLY A 3 13.01 45.61 0.06
N LEU A 4 12.37 44.94 -0.89
CA LEU A 4 12.28 45.39 -2.28
C LEU A 4 10.96 44.89 -2.87
N ASP A 5 10.19 45.80 -3.47
CA ASP A 5 9.02 45.46 -4.26
C ASP A 5 9.42 45.43 -5.73
N VAL A 6 9.24 44.27 -6.37
CA VAL A 6 9.51 44.05 -7.81
C VAL A 6 8.26 43.65 -8.58
N SER A 7 7.07 43.83 -7.99
CA SER A 7 5.80 43.41 -8.58
C SER A 7 5.48 44.10 -9.93
N SER A 8 6.01 45.31 -10.14
CA SER A 8 5.84 46.07 -11.38
C SER A 8 6.92 45.81 -12.43
N PHE A 9 7.81 44.84 -12.22
CA PHE A 9 8.89 44.56 -13.17
C PHE A 9 8.34 43.76 -14.35
N HIS A 10 8.68 44.21 -15.55
CA HIS A 10 8.39 43.53 -16.82
C HIS A 10 9.67 42.85 -17.32
N THR A 11 9.72 41.52 -17.25
CA THR A 11 10.95 40.74 -17.51
C THR A 11 10.90 39.87 -18.77
N GLU A 12 9.83 39.93 -19.56
CA GLU A 12 9.57 39.03 -20.71
C GLU A 12 10.55 39.14 -21.88
N ASN A 13 11.43 40.15 -21.87
CA ASN A 13 12.48 40.37 -22.87
C ASN A 13 13.89 40.37 -22.28
N VAL A 14 14.02 40.11 -20.97
CA VAL A 14 15.32 40.10 -20.30
C VAL A 14 16.09 38.83 -20.68
N THR A 15 17.33 39.00 -21.10
CA THR A 15 18.25 37.90 -21.45
C THR A 15 19.36 37.70 -20.42
N ASP A 16 19.63 38.70 -19.58
CA ASP A 16 20.66 38.69 -18.55
C ASP A 16 20.08 39.18 -17.22
N MET A 17 20.06 38.30 -16.23
CA MET A 17 19.64 38.57 -14.86
C MET A 17 20.78 38.40 -13.86
N GLN A 18 22.04 38.42 -14.33
CA GLN A 18 23.18 38.29 -13.42
C GLN A 18 23.19 39.40 -12.37
N GLU A 19 23.61 39.04 -11.16
CA GLU A 19 23.82 39.95 -10.02
C GLU A 19 22.60 40.78 -9.58
N MET A 20 21.38 40.47 -10.06
CA MET A 20 20.20 41.33 -9.85
C MET A 20 19.90 41.62 -8.37
N PHE A 21 20.17 40.67 -7.48
CA PHE A 21 20.04 40.83 -6.01
C PHE A 21 21.35 40.56 -5.27
N TYR A 22 22.49 40.68 -5.96
CA TYR A 22 23.81 40.40 -5.40
C TYR A 22 24.08 41.18 -4.11
N GLN A 23 24.57 40.47 -3.09
CA GLN A 23 24.97 40.99 -1.78
C GLN A 23 23.86 41.80 -1.09
N CYS A 24 22.58 41.48 -1.34
CA CYS A 24 21.45 42.01 -0.58
C CYS A 24 21.37 41.38 0.82
N LYS A 25 22.44 41.49 1.62
CA LYS A 25 22.66 40.81 2.91
C LYS A 25 21.57 41.02 3.97
N ALA A 26 20.81 42.09 3.87
CA ALA A 26 19.76 42.42 4.83
C ALA A 26 18.36 42.02 4.35
N LEU A 27 18.22 41.50 3.12
CA LEU A 27 16.95 41.16 2.50
C LEU A 27 16.42 39.87 3.12
N THR A 28 15.26 39.96 3.78
CA THR A 28 14.64 38.82 4.47
C THR A 28 13.57 38.12 3.64
N ALA A 29 12.97 38.84 2.68
CA ALA A 29 11.93 38.34 1.80
C ALA A 29 12.03 39.03 0.44
N LEU A 30 11.70 38.28 -0.61
CA LEU A 30 11.67 38.76 -1.98
C LEU A 30 10.61 37.97 -2.75
N ASP A 31 9.68 38.68 -3.38
CA ASP A 31 8.64 38.07 -4.21
C ASP A 31 9.00 38.24 -5.68
N VAL A 32 9.40 37.14 -6.34
CA VAL A 32 9.79 37.11 -7.76
C VAL A 32 8.79 36.34 -8.63
N ARG A 33 7.59 36.03 -8.11
CA ARG A 33 6.62 35.16 -8.79
C ARG A 33 6.07 35.76 -10.09
N ASN A 34 6.22 37.06 -10.29
CA ASN A 34 5.84 37.77 -11.52
C ASN A 34 6.92 37.70 -12.62
N PHE A 35 8.10 37.15 -12.35
CA PHE A 35 9.19 37.14 -13.33
C PHE A 35 8.91 36.08 -14.41
N ASN A 36 8.93 36.52 -15.67
CA ASN A 36 9.10 35.65 -16.84
C ASN A 36 10.61 35.56 -17.14
N THR A 37 11.14 34.33 -17.18
CA THR A 37 12.56 34.07 -17.45
C THR A 37 12.81 33.24 -18.72
N GLU A 38 11.80 33.06 -19.59
CA GLU A 38 11.88 32.16 -20.76
C GLU A 38 13.02 32.50 -21.73
N LYS A 39 13.42 33.78 -21.79
CA LYS A 39 14.50 34.27 -22.67
C LYS A 39 15.83 34.48 -21.95
N VAL A 40 15.90 34.23 -20.64
CA VAL A 40 17.09 34.48 -19.84
C VAL A 40 18.15 33.42 -20.17
N ILE A 41 19.37 33.88 -20.42
CA ILE A 41 20.53 33.06 -20.73
C ILE A 41 21.51 33.03 -19.55
N ASN A 42 21.59 34.13 -18.78
CA ASN A 42 22.57 34.32 -17.71
C ASN A 42 21.88 34.66 -16.37
N MET A 43 22.14 33.86 -15.33
CA MET A 43 21.65 34.03 -13.96
C MET A 43 22.76 33.97 -12.91
N LYS A 44 24.01 34.25 -13.29
CA LYS A 44 25.16 34.22 -12.36
C LYS A 44 24.92 35.15 -11.17
N TRP A 45 25.28 34.69 -9.98
CA TRP A 45 25.26 35.50 -8.75
C TRP A 45 23.92 36.17 -8.43
N MET A 46 22.80 35.74 -9.04
CA MET A 46 21.53 36.47 -8.99
C MET A 46 21.08 36.72 -7.54
N PHE A 47 21.29 35.75 -6.65
CA PHE A 47 20.98 35.84 -5.22
C PHE A 47 22.22 35.70 -4.32
N ASP A 48 23.45 35.71 -4.88
CA ASP A 48 24.68 35.50 -4.10
C ASP A 48 24.80 36.54 -2.98
N GLY A 49 25.02 36.09 -1.74
CA GLY A 49 25.19 36.94 -0.58
C GLY A 49 23.88 37.52 -0.03
N CYS A 50 22.72 36.96 -0.40
CA CYS A 50 21.45 37.25 0.27
C CYS A 50 21.37 36.52 1.61
N GLU A 51 22.30 36.85 2.53
CA GLU A 51 22.58 36.06 3.75
C GLU A 51 21.36 35.83 4.66
N LYS A 52 20.38 36.73 4.65
CA LYS A 52 19.16 36.70 5.50
C LYS A 52 17.88 36.23 4.80
N LEU A 53 17.94 35.90 3.52
CA LEU A 53 16.76 35.46 2.78
C LEU A 53 16.41 34.05 3.24
N THR A 54 15.21 33.84 3.80
CA THR A 54 14.84 32.55 4.39
C THR A 54 14.17 31.59 3.41
N SER A 55 13.47 32.12 2.42
CA SER A 55 12.74 31.33 1.43
C SER A 55 12.69 32.05 0.08
N LEU A 56 12.66 31.28 -1.00
CA LEU A 56 12.54 31.82 -2.35
C LEU A 56 11.59 30.97 -3.19
N ASP A 57 10.63 31.62 -3.84
CA ASP A 57 9.64 30.97 -4.71
C ASP A 57 9.98 31.25 -6.18
N LEU A 58 10.50 30.22 -6.85
CA LEU A 58 10.96 30.23 -8.23
C LEU A 58 10.02 29.46 -9.16
N ARG A 59 8.76 29.23 -8.78
CA ARG A 59 7.82 28.44 -9.60
C ARG A 59 7.57 29.02 -11.00
N SER A 60 7.70 30.33 -11.17
CA SER A 60 7.57 31.03 -12.44
C SER A 60 8.83 30.99 -13.32
N PHE A 61 9.96 30.51 -12.79
CA PHE A 61 11.23 30.50 -13.50
C PHE A 61 11.26 29.34 -14.50
N HIS A 62 11.28 29.72 -15.78
CA HIS A 62 11.53 28.83 -16.91
C HIS A 62 13.00 28.98 -17.28
N THR A 63 13.83 28.00 -16.94
CA THR A 63 15.30 28.11 -17.09
C THR A 63 15.85 27.26 -18.24
N GLY A 64 14.98 26.80 -19.15
CA GLY A 64 15.33 25.91 -20.26
C GLY A 64 16.39 26.44 -21.23
N GLU A 65 16.55 27.77 -21.32
CA GLU A 65 17.56 28.43 -22.17
C GLU A 65 18.80 28.92 -21.41
N VAL A 66 18.81 28.83 -20.07
CA VAL A 66 19.90 29.36 -19.24
C VAL A 66 21.15 28.48 -19.39
N THR A 67 22.28 29.11 -19.70
CA THR A 67 23.58 28.43 -19.84
C THR A 67 24.50 28.67 -18.64
N GLU A 68 24.27 29.74 -17.88
CA GLU A 68 25.15 30.17 -16.80
C GLU A 68 24.39 30.41 -15.48
N MET A 69 24.70 29.65 -14.44
CA MET A 69 24.11 29.73 -13.09
C MET A 69 25.17 29.68 -11.98
N GLN A 70 26.36 30.18 -12.29
CA GLN A 70 27.49 30.20 -11.34
C GLN A 70 27.08 30.92 -10.07
N GLU A 71 27.34 30.30 -8.92
CA GLU A 71 27.16 30.93 -7.61
C GLU A 71 25.76 31.53 -7.36
N MET A 72 24.72 31.07 -8.08
CA MET A 72 23.40 31.72 -8.09
C MET A 72 22.79 31.93 -6.69
N PHE A 73 23.01 31.00 -5.76
CA PHE A 73 22.54 31.06 -4.37
C PHE A 73 23.68 31.10 -3.35
N LYS A 74 24.93 31.31 -3.77
CA LYS A 74 26.08 31.27 -2.86
C LYS A 74 25.89 32.22 -1.68
N ASP A 75 26.37 31.82 -0.50
CA ASP A 75 26.30 32.60 0.73
C ASP A 75 24.86 32.99 1.18
N CYS A 76 23.81 32.37 0.65
CA CYS A 76 22.45 32.43 1.18
C CYS A 76 22.31 31.57 2.45
N LYS A 77 22.98 31.98 3.53
CA LYS A 77 23.18 31.18 4.74
C LYS A 77 21.88 30.81 5.47
N ASP A 78 20.91 31.73 5.50
CA ASP A 78 19.62 31.53 6.17
C ASP A 78 18.54 30.93 5.25
N LEU A 79 18.85 30.66 3.98
CA LEU A 79 17.89 30.14 3.00
C LEU A 79 17.57 28.67 3.29
N THR A 80 16.38 28.42 3.83
CA THR A 80 15.93 27.08 4.20
C THR A 80 15.21 26.38 3.07
N THR A 81 14.51 27.13 2.21
CA THR A 81 13.59 26.58 1.21
C THR A 81 13.66 27.34 -0.10
N ILE A 82 13.83 26.59 -1.18
CA ILE A 82 13.65 27.07 -2.55
C ILE A 82 12.50 26.28 -3.15
N THR A 83 11.40 26.93 -3.51
CA THR A 83 10.28 26.29 -4.20
C THR A 83 10.42 26.45 -5.70
N ALA A 84 10.26 25.38 -6.48
CA ALA A 84 10.37 25.41 -7.93
C ALA A 84 9.31 24.52 -8.60
N SER A 85 9.05 24.76 -9.88
CA SER A 85 8.27 23.88 -10.74
C SER A 85 9.21 23.03 -11.61
N GLY A 86 8.68 22.04 -12.33
CA GLY A 86 9.44 21.25 -13.31
C GLY A 86 10.00 22.06 -14.48
N GLN A 87 9.63 23.33 -14.62
CA GLN A 87 10.19 24.26 -15.61
C GLN A 87 11.57 24.79 -15.21
N PHE A 88 11.94 24.68 -13.93
CA PHE A 88 13.31 24.95 -13.47
C PHE A 88 14.19 23.74 -13.80
N THR A 89 15.00 23.88 -14.86
CA THR A 89 15.93 22.86 -15.34
C THR A 89 17.34 23.41 -15.51
N THR A 90 18.34 22.57 -15.29
CA THR A 90 19.75 22.90 -15.50
C THR A 90 20.35 22.15 -16.69
N ALA A 91 19.51 21.66 -17.61
CA ALA A 91 19.91 20.80 -18.72
C ALA A 91 20.90 21.49 -19.70
N LYS A 92 20.70 22.78 -19.99
CA LYS A 92 21.60 23.58 -20.86
C LYS A 92 22.71 24.31 -20.11
N VAL A 93 22.72 24.24 -18.77
CA VAL A 93 23.70 24.96 -17.95
C VAL A 93 25.09 24.36 -18.17
N THR A 94 26.01 25.16 -18.72
CA THR A 94 27.41 24.77 -18.95
C THR A 94 28.32 25.16 -17.80
N ASN A 95 27.91 26.13 -16.98
CA ASN A 95 28.68 26.55 -15.81
C ASN A 95 27.78 26.90 -14.62
N SER A 96 27.98 26.17 -13.53
CA SER A 96 27.18 26.21 -12.31
C SER A 96 28.02 26.11 -11.04
N ASN A 97 29.33 26.33 -11.17
CA ASN A 97 30.29 26.22 -10.08
C ASN A 97 29.79 26.95 -8.83
N ASN A 98 29.89 26.28 -7.68
CA ASN A 98 29.58 26.82 -6.36
C ASN A 98 28.13 27.36 -6.21
N MET A 99 27.16 26.89 -7.01
CA MET A 99 25.77 27.36 -6.99
C MET A 99 25.16 27.49 -5.58
N PHE A 100 25.42 26.51 -4.70
CA PHE A 100 24.88 26.44 -3.34
C PHE A 100 25.96 26.57 -2.26
N GLN A 101 27.15 27.09 -2.60
CA GLN A 101 28.23 27.21 -1.62
C GLN A 101 27.75 28.03 -0.41
N ASN A 102 27.94 27.47 0.80
CA ASN A 102 27.55 28.08 2.08
C ASN A 102 26.03 28.26 2.31
N CYS A 103 25.16 27.57 1.55
CA CYS A 103 23.72 27.47 1.82
C CYS A 103 23.41 26.49 2.96
N ILE A 104 24.01 26.71 4.13
CA ILE A 104 24.06 25.75 5.23
C ILE A 104 22.70 25.37 5.85
N ALA A 105 21.68 26.23 5.69
CA ALA A 105 20.34 26.01 6.21
C ALA A 105 19.40 25.30 5.22
N LEU A 106 19.85 25.05 3.98
CA LEU A 106 19.00 24.56 2.90
C LEU A 106 18.57 23.10 3.14
N VAL A 107 17.27 22.85 3.02
CA VAL A 107 16.67 21.51 3.11
C VAL A 107 15.72 21.32 1.93
N GLY A 108 15.96 20.26 1.15
CA GLY A 108 15.07 19.85 0.07
C GLY A 108 13.69 19.41 0.59
N GLY A 109 12.68 19.44 -0.29
CA GLY A 109 11.30 19.17 0.09
C GLY A 109 11.05 17.79 0.72
N GLN A 110 11.94 16.82 0.49
CA GLN A 110 11.88 15.46 1.07
C GLN A 110 12.96 15.23 2.14
N GLY A 111 13.52 16.32 2.68
CA GLY A 111 14.46 16.29 3.80
C GLY A 111 15.93 16.15 3.41
N THR A 112 16.29 16.31 2.13
CA THR A 112 17.71 16.36 1.72
C THR A 112 18.38 17.58 2.34
N VAL A 113 19.21 17.37 3.37
CA VAL A 113 19.97 18.43 4.03
C VAL A 113 21.18 18.84 3.18
N TYR A 114 21.52 20.14 3.23
CA TYR A 114 22.73 20.70 2.63
C TYR A 114 23.98 19.83 2.85
N ASN A 115 24.79 19.69 1.81
CA ASN A 115 26.04 18.95 1.82
C ASN A 115 27.12 19.77 1.09
N PRO A 116 28.23 20.14 1.76
CA PRO A 116 29.29 20.95 1.14
C PRO A 116 30.01 20.26 -0.02
N ALA A 117 29.84 18.96 -0.22
CA ALA A 117 30.35 18.23 -1.38
C ALA A 117 29.37 18.21 -2.57
N LYS A 118 28.16 18.76 -2.43
CA LYS A 118 27.05 18.71 -3.40
C LYS A 118 26.48 20.12 -3.66
N ILE A 119 27.37 21.04 -4.01
CA ILE A 119 27.08 22.48 -4.07
C ILE A 119 26.80 23.00 -5.49
N ASP A 120 26.61 22.11 -6.46
CA ASP A 120 26.51 22.45 -7.88
C ASP A 120 25.16 21.97 -8.45
N LYS A 121 24.90 22.19 -9.74
CA LYS A 121 23.60 22.01 -10.40
C LYS A 121 23.00 20.63 -10.27
N GLU A 122 23.78 19.60 -9.94
CA GLU A 122 23.25 18.25 -9.70
C GLU A 122 22.20 18.24 -8.58
N TYR A 123 22.22 19.20 -7.67
CA TYR A 123 21.23 19.34 -6.59
C TYR A 123 20.23 20.48 -6.84
N ALA A 124 20.34 21.22 -7.94
CA ALA A 124 19.41 22.26 -8.37
C ALA A 124 18.17 21.66 -9.06
N ARG A 125 17.44 20.85 -8.30
CA ARG A 125 16.24 20.15 -8.75
C ARG A 125 15.32 19.88 -7.58
N ILE A 126 14.07 19.56 -7.89
CA ILE A 126 13.08 19.12 -6.91
C ILE A 126 13.60 17.86 -6.22
N ASP A 127 13.55 17.88 -4.89
CA ASP A 127 14.02 16.81 -4.03
C ASP A 127 13.13 15.57 -4.16
N GLY A 128 13.65 14.51 -4.80
CA GLY A 128 12.99 13.20 -4.88
C GLY A 128 13.35 12.27 -3.72
N GLY A 129 13.95 12.80 -2.65
CA GLY A 129 14.41 12.02 -1.50
C GLY A 129 15.62 11.15 -1.82
N ILE A 130 15.82 10.08 -1.05
CA ILE A 130 16.97 9.14 -1.18
C ILE A 130 17.28 8.71 -2.63
N PRO A 131 16.31 8.35 -3.49
CA PRO A 131 16.63 7.92 -4.86
C PRO A 131 17.09 9.06 -5.77
N ASN A 132 16.70 10.30 -5.51
CA ASN A 132 17.04 11.46 -6.35
C ASN A 132 17.11 12.75 -5.52
N PRO A 133 18.15 12.93 -4.68
CA PRO A 133 18.22 14.07 -3.79
C PRO A 133 18.37 15.38 -4.57
N GLY A 134 17.73 16.42 -4.04
CA GLY A 134 17.79 17.79 -4.55
C GLY A 134 17.53 18.80 -3.43
N TYR A 135 17.76 20.08 -3.70
CA TYR A 135 17.56 21.15 -2.72
C TYR A 135 16.26 21.92 -2.90
N PHE A 136 15.48 21.64 -3.95
CA PHE A 136 14.22 22.35 -4.16
C PHE A 136 13.04 21.58 -3.59
N THR A 137 12.02 22.34 -3.20
CA THR A 137 10.69 21.86 -2.87
C THR A 137 9.80 22.04 -4.10
N GLY A 138 9.08 21.00 -4.53
CA GLY A 138 8.17 21.11 -5.67
C GLY A 138 6.98 22.03 -5.36
N ALA A 139 6.41 22.67 -6.39
CA ALA A 139 5.13 23.35 -6.27
C ALA A 139 4.04 22.36 -5.84
N ILE A 140 3.07 22.79 -5.05
CA ILE A 140 1.95 21.91 -4.68
C ILE A 140 0.85 22.06 -5.74
N HIS A 141 0.39 20.94 -6.28
CA HIS A 141 -0.73 20.83 -7.21
C HIS A 141 -1.83 19.99 -6.59
N THR A 142 -3.05 20.19 -7.07
CA THR A 142 -4.24 19.50 -6.60
C THR A 142 -4.71 18.48 -7.63
N VAL A 143 -4.82 17.22 -7.23
CA VAL A 143 -5.56 16.20 -7.97
C VAL A 143 -6.98 16.15 -7.41
N SER A 144 -7.92 16.60 -8.24
CA SER A 144 -9.35 16.65 -7.92
C SER A 144 -10.11 15.55 -8.65
N PHE A 145 -11.26 15.15 -8.10
CA PHE A 145 -12.07 14.07 -8.66
C PHE A 145 -13.46 14.57 -9.06
N ASP A 146 -13.78 14.46 -10.34
CA ASP A 146 -15.11 14.74 -10.89
C ASP A 146 -15.94 13.45 -10.98
N LYS A 147 -17.07 13.44 -10.27
CA LYS A 147 -18.02 12.33 -10.24
C LYS A 147 -18.79 12.09 -11.55
N ASN A 148 -18.80 13.07 -12.46
CA ASN A 148 -19.40 12.97 -13.79
C ASN A 148 -20.80 12.35 -13.80
N GLY A 149 -21.73 12.95 -13.04
CA GLY A 149 -23.10 12.45 -12.89
C GLY A 149 -23.30 11.37 -11.82
N GLY A 150 -22.22 10.83 -11.24
CA GLY A 150 -22.26 9.99 -10.04
C GLY A 150 -22.63 10.76 -8.76
N GLY A 151 -22.88 10.01 -7.68
CA GLY A 151 -23.13 10.53 -6.34
C GLY A 151 -21.91 10.49 -5.42
N GLY A 152 -22.01 11.11 -4.25
CA GLY A 152 -20.93 11.16 -3.25
C GLY A 152 -19.84 12.20 -3.55
N ALA A 153 -18.73 12.09 -2.83
CA ALA A 153 -17.54 12.95 -2.93
C ALA A 153 -16.28 12.10 -2.70
N MET A 154 -15.18 12.47 -3.35
CA MET A 154 -13.84 11.98 -3.05
C MET A 154 -12.98 13.18 -2.67
N PRO A 155 -12.11 13.04 -1.66
CA PRO A 155 -11.24 14.13 -1.25
C PRO A 155 -10.21 14.43 -2.34
N ASP A 156 -9.90 15.72 -2.51
CA ASP A 156 -8.77 16.15 -3.33
C ASP A 156 -7.45 15.72 -2.67
N VAL A 157 -6.44 15.51 -3.50
CA VAL A 157 -5.09 15.14 -3.04
C VAL A 157 -4.09 16.19 -3.49
N THR A 158 -3.22 16.60 -2.57
CA THR A 158 -2.10 17.48 -2.88
C THR A 158 -0.88 16.65 -3.29
N VAL A 159 -0.26 16.99 -4.42
CA VAL A 159 0.97 16.38 -4.93
C VAL A 159 2.02 17.46 -5.19
N ASN A 160 3.30 17.13 -5.14
CA ASN A 160 4.34 18.08 -5.54
C ASN A 160 4.53 18.05 -7.06
N ASP A 161 5.09 19.12 -7.60
CA ASP A 161 5.47 19.25 -9.00
C ASP A 161 6.45 18.16 -9.39
N GLY A 162 6.13 17.43 -10.45
CA GLY A 162 6.87 16.27 -10.93
C GLY A 162 6.53 14.96 -10.21
N ASP A 163 5.68 14.98 -9.18
CA ASP A 163 5.25 13.73 -8.53
C ASP A 163 4.42 12.88 -9.50
N ASN A 164 4.52 11.57 -9.30
CA ASN A 164 3.64 10.60 -9.93
C ASN A 164 2.46 10.32 -9.00
N TYR A 165 1.25 10.16 -9.56
CA TYR A 165 0.05 9.88 -8.78
C TYR A 165 -0.62 8.58 -9.24
N THR A 166 -0.78 7.65 -8.31
CA THR A 166 -1.51 6.40 -8.53
C THR A 166 -3.00 6.65 -8.32
N LEU A 167 -3.81 6.42 -9.36
CA LEU A 167 -5.24 6.65 -9.30
C LEU A 167 -5.93 5.67 -8.34
N PRO A 168 -6.78 6.16 -7.43
CA PRO A 168 -7.47 5.32 -6.47
C PRO A 168 -8.61 4.51 -7.14
N PRO A 169 -9.14 3.47 -6.48
CA PRO A 169 -10.47 2.96 -6.78
C PRO A 169 -11.52 4.08 -6.76
N CYS A 170 -12.53 3.97 -7.63
CA CYS A 170 -13.64 4.93 -7.63
C CYS A 170 -14.45 4.83 -6.32
N GLY A 171 -14.42 5.92 -5.55
CA GLY A 171 -15.20 6.09 -4.33
C GLY A 171 -16.58 6.73 -4.55
N PHE A 172 -16.91 7.14 -5.78
CA PHE A 172 -18.22 7.71 -6.10
C PHE A 172 -19.31 6.64 -6.15
N THR A 173 -20.54 7.05 -5.84
CA THR A 173 -21.73 6.20 -6.04
C THR A 173 -22.10 6.19 -7.52
N PRO A 174 -22.22 5.02 -8.17
CA PRO A 174 -22.59 4.96 -9.58
C PRO A 174 -23.99 5.56 -9.86
N PRO A 175 -24.18 6.22 -11.01
CA PRO A 175 -25.51 6.55 -11.51
C PRO A 175 -26.40 5.30 -11.63
N ALA A 176 -27.72 5.49 -11.59
CA ALA A 176 -28.67 4.40 -11.67
C ALA A 176 -28.46 3.54 -12.94
N GLY A 177 -28.39 2.22 -12.76
CA GLY A 177 -28.20 1.28 -13.87
C GLY A 177 -26.78 1.23 -14.44
N GLN A 178 -25.81 1.88 -13.82
CA GLN A 178 -24.42 1.94 -14.29
C GLN A 178 -23.44 1.36 -13.26
N VAL A 179 -22.24 1.07 -13.73
CA VAL A 179 -21.07 0.70 -12.92
C VAL A 179 -19.89 1.56 -13.36
N PHE A 180 -18.93 1.78 -12.47
CA PHE A 180 -17.69 2.46 -12.83
C PHE A 180 -16.99 1.71 -13.96
N ASP A 181 -16.52 2.45 -14.96
CA ASP A 181 -15.74 1.91 -16.06
C ASP A 181 -14.26 2.19 -15.83
N GLN A 182 -13.86 3.47 -15.91
CA GLN A 182 -12.48 3.94 -15.86
C GLN A 182 -12.43 5.40 -15.40
N TRP A 183 -11.24 5.90 -15.07
CA TRP A 183 -10.96 7.32 -14.93
C TRP A 183 -10.61 7.95 -16.28
N GLU A 184 -10.84 9.24 -16.43
CA GLU A 184 -10.39 10.06 -17.56
C GLU A 184 -9.68 11.31 -17.04
N ALA A 185 -8.47 11.57 -17.53
CA ALA A 185 -7.75 12.81 -17.31
C ALA A 185 -7.15 13.29 -18.65
N ASP A 186 -7.38 14.55 -19.00
CA ASP A 186 -6.93 15.15 -20.28
C ASP A 186 -7.24 14.31 -21.52
N GLY A 187 -8.42 13.66 -21.54
CA GLY A 187 -8.87 12.80 -22.63
C GLY A 187 -8.25 11.39 -22.66
N THR A 188 -7.34 11.07 -21.74
CA THR A 188 -6.73 9.75 -21.60
C THR A 188 -7.47 8.93 -20.54
N LYS A 189 -7.69 7.64 -20.80
CA LYS A 189 -8.40 6.73 -19.88
C LYS A 189 -7.43 5.91 -19.03
N TYR A 190 -7.80 5.71 -17.77
CA TYR A 190 -6.98 5.00 -16.79
C TYR A 190 -7.84 4.06 -15.93
N ASN A 191 -7.27 2.92 -15.56
CA ASN A 191 -7.83 2.02 -14.56
C ASN A 191 -7.41 2.47 -13.15
N PRO A 192 -8.17 2.09 -12.10
CA PRO A 192 -7.68 2.17 -10.74
C PRO A 192 -6.35 1.44 -10.57
N GLY A 193 -5.37 2.11 -9.95
CA GLY A 193 -4.00 1.62 -9.80
C GLY A 193 -3.05 2.07 -10.91
N ASP A 194 -3.53 2.63 -12.01
CA ASP A 194 -2.67 3.23 -13.03
C ASP A 194 -2.03 4.52 -12.50
N ILE A 195 -0.83 4.84 -13.00
CA ILE A 195 -0.02 5.97 -12.56
C ILE A 195 -0.06 7.08 -13.61
N ILE A 196 -0.49 8.28 -13.21
CA ILE A 196 -0.28 9.52 -13.98
C ILE A 196 1.08 10.07 -13.55
N ASN A 197 2.03 10.12 -14.48
CA ASN A 197 3.39 10.53 -14.18
C ASN A 197 3.57 12.03 -14.33
N ASN A 198 4.50 12.60 -13.54
CA ASN A 198 5.00 13.97 -13.70
C ASN A 198 3.88 15.03 -13.70
N ILE A 199 3.14 15.14 -12.60
CA ILE A 199 2.10 16.16 -12.43
C ILE A 199 2.75 17.53 -12.25
N ILE A 200 2.47 18.46 -13.16
CA ILE A 200 3.05 19.81 -13.18
C ILE A 200 2.00 20.93 -13.10
N ALA A 201 0.73 20.56 -12.91
CA ALA A 201 -0.41 21.48 -12.76
C ALA A 201 -1.54 20.78 -11.99
N ASP A 202 -2.52 21.56 -11.53
CA ASP A 202 -3.77 21.02 -11.01
C ASP A 202 -4.42 20.09 -12.04
N LEU A 203 -4.84 18.92 -11.58
CA LEU A 203 -5.35 17.83 -12.40
C LEU A 203 -6.79 17.51 -11.99
N SER A 204 -7.69 17.44 -12.95
CA SER A 204 -9.08 17.00 -12.73
C SER A 204 -9.28 15.61 -13.33
N VAL A 205 -9.55 14.62 -12.49
CA VAL A 205 -9.78 13.23 -12.87
C VAL A 205 -11.27 12.91 -12.84
N LYS A 206 -11.82 12.54 -13.99
CA LYS A 206 -13.25 12.33 -14.20
C LYS A 206 -13.63 10.85 -14.19
N ALA A 207 -14.68 10.49 -13.44
CA ALA A 207 -15.22 9.14 -13.46
C ALA A 207 -15.97 8.86 -14.77
N LEU A 208 -15.65 7.75 -15.44
CA LEU A 208 -16.44 7.23 -16.55
C LEU A 208 -17.32 6.08 -16.07
N TRP A 209 -18.53 6.03 -16.60
CA TRP A 209 -19.56 5.08 -16.22
C TRP A 209 -20.00 4.26 -17.44
N LYS A 210 -20.27 2.97 -17.24
CA LYS A 210 -20.85 2.08 -18.25
C LYS A 210 -22.10 1.40 -17.75
N ALA A 211 -22.95 0.94 -18.68
CA ALA A 211 -24.16 0.21 -18.34
C ALA A 211 -23.83 -1.05 -17.50
N LYS A 212 -24.60 -1.27 -16.43
CA LYS A 212 -24.51 -2.48 -15.62
C LYS A 212 -24.89 -3.68 -16.50
N PRO A 213 -24.09 -4.77 -16.52
CA PRO A 213 -24.48 -5.98 -17.23
C PRO A 213 -25.81 -6.50 -16.71
N ALA A 214 -26.70 -6.90 -17.62
CA ALA A 214 -27.95 -7.55 -17.24
C ALA A 214 -27.62 -8.82 -16.46
N THR A 215 -28.14 -8.94 -15.23
CA THR A 215 -28.08 -10.20 -14.48
C THR A 215 -28.83 -11.27 -15.29
N PRO A 216 -28.22 -12.43 -15.60
CA PRO A 216 -28.97 -13.53 -16.20
C PRO A 216 -30.10 -13.91 -15.23
N TYR A 217 -31.34 -13.76 -15.68
CA TYR A 217 -32.53 -14.22 -14.97
C TYR A 217 -32.49 -15.75 -14.91
N ILE A 218 -32.20 -16.31 -13.74
CA ILE A 218 -32.38 -17.74 -13.47
C ILE A 218 -33.71 -17.87 -12.70
N PRO A 219 -34.77 -18.42 -13.32
CA PRO A 219 -36.02 -18.63 -12.61
C PRO A 219 -35.84 -19.66 -11.51
N SER A 220 -36.33 -19.35 -10.32
CA SER A 220 -36.31 -20.20 -9.14
C SER A 220 -37.18 -21.44 -9.35
N THR A 221 -36.57 -22.61 -9.50
CA THR A 221 -37.24 -23.91 -9.33
C THR A 221 -36.92 -24.48 -7.95
N THR A 222 -37.98 -24.74 -7.19
CA THR A 222 -37.96 -25.50 -5.95
C THR A 222 -37.42 -26.91 -6.20
N ILE A 223 -36.42 -27.35 -5.43
CA ILE A 223 -35.98 -28.75 -5.37
C ILE A 223 -36.39 -29.34 -4.02
N PRO A 224 -37.07 -30.49 -3.99
CA PRO A 224 -37.49 -31.14 -2.75
C PRO A 224 -36.33 -31.85 -2.05
N SER A 225 -36.44 -31.95 -0.73
CA SER A 225 -35.56 -32.70 0.15
C SER A 225 -35.79 -34.21 0.03
N THR A 226 -34.74 -35.00 -0.21
CA THR A 226 -34.57 -36.36 0.33
C THR A 226 -33.13 -36.84 0.20
N GLU A 227 -32.64 -37.40 1.31
CA GLU A 227 -31.69 -38.49 1.48
C GLU A 227 -30.21 -38.40 1.07
N GLU A 228 -29.44 -39.09 1.90
CA GLU A 228 -28.00 -39.26 1.98
C GLU A 228 -27.40 -39.81 0.68
N ASP A 229 -26.47 -39.07 0.06
CA ASP A 229 -25.33 -39.72 -0.60
C ASP A 229 -24.12 -38.76 -0.71
N GLN A 230 -22.96 -39.39 -0.70
CA GLN A 230 -21.62 -38.86 -0.65
C GLN A 230 -21.33 -37.93 -1.83
N THR A 231 -21.31 -36.62 -1.59
CA THR A 231 -20.78 -35.62 -2.52
C THR A 231 -19.58 -34.89 -1.91
N PRO A 232 -18.57 -34.48 -2.69
CA PRO A 232 -17.40 -33.77 -2.17
C PRO A 232 -17.86 -32.49 -1.48
N GLU A 233 -17.56 -32.37 -0.18
CA GLU A 233 -18.07 -31.34 0.70
C GLU A 233 -17.78 -29.94 0.14
N GLU A 234 -18.85 -29.22 -0.18
CA GLU A 234 -18.80 -27.93 -0.87
C GLU A 234 -18.12 -26.88 0.02
N TRP A 235 -16.96 -26.41 -0.43
CA TRP A 235 -16.30 -25.26 0.17
C TRP A 235 -17.14 -24.03 -0.11
N ILE A 236 -17.51 -23.31 0.94
CA ILE A 236 -18.25 -22.06 0.80
C ILE A 236 -17.33 -20.89 1.12
N THR A 237 -17.47 -19.84 0.31
CA THR A 237 -16.82 -18.56 0.54
C THR A 237 -17.92 -17.56 0.79
N LEU A 238 -17.98 -17.03 2.01
CA LEU A 238 -18.79 -15.86 2.31
C LEU A 238 -17.94 -14.65 1.96
N GLU A 239 -18.44 -13.83 1.05
CA GLU A 239 -17.79 -12.61 0.61
C GLU A 239 -18.65 -11.41 1.00
N THR A 240 -17.98 -10.34 1.42
CA THR A 240 -18.63 -9.05 1.59
C THR A 240 -17.67 -7.95 1.21
N VAL A 241 -18.21 -6.84 0.75
CA VAL A 241 -17.44 -5.67 0.32
C VAL A 241 -17.76 -4.53 1.27
N VAL A 242 -16.73 -4.02 1.94
CA VAL A 242 -16.84 -2.82 2.80
C VAL A 242 -15.84 -1.80 2.31
N ASN A 243 -16.32 -0.58 2.06
CA ASN A 243 -15.54 0.54 1.52
C ASN A 243 -14.75 0.16 0.25
N GLY A 244 -15.39 -0.59 -0.65
CA GLY A 244 -14.79 -1.02 -1.92
C GLY A 244 -13.73 -2.11 -1.78
N LYS A 245 -13.48 -2.63 -0.57
CA LYS A 245 -12.51 -3.69 -0.33
C LYS A 245 -13.20 -5.00 0.02
N THR A 246 -12.70 -6.09 -0.57
CA THR A 246 -13.27 -7.42 -0.41
C THR A 246 -12.75 -8.10 0.85
N TYR A 247 -13.68 -8.56 1.67
CA TYR A 247 -13.44 -9.41 2.82
C TYR A 247 -14.02 -10.78 2.52
N THR A 248 -13.22 -11.82 2.69
CA THR A 248 -13.69 -13.19 2.48
C THR A 248 -13.53 -14.01 3.75
N ALA A 249 -14.50 -14.88 3.98
CA ALA A 249 -14.43 -15.97 4.93
C ALA A 249 -14.60 -17.27 4.15
N ARG A 250 -13.63 -18.17 4.25
CA ARG A 250 -13.67 -19.45 3.55
C ARG A 250 -13.54 -20.61 4.52
N SER A 251 -14.47 -21.55 4.41
CA SER A 251 -14.47 -22.81 5.15
C SER A 251 -15.47 -23.79 4.53
N THR A 252 -15.70 -24.94 5.17
CA THR A 252 -16.77 -25.87 4.76
C THR A 252 -18.13 -25.37 5.25
N LYS A 253 -19.20 -25.77 4.56
CA LYS A 253 -20.60 -25.42 4.93
C LYS A 253 -20.92 -25.67 6.40
N ASN A 254 -20.42 -26.77 6.97
CA ASN A 254 -20.65 -27.13 8.37
C ASN A 254 -19.87 -26.24 9.34
N ALA A 255 -18.65 -25.79 8.98
CA ALA A 255 -17.85 -24.92 9.83
C ALA A 255 -18.51 -23.55 10.06
N PHE A 256 -19.26 -23.05 9.08
CA PHE A 256 -20.06 -21.84 9.20
C PHE A 256 -21.30 -21.97 10.10
N ASN A 257 -21.68 -23.19 10.50
CA ASN A 257 -22.78 -23.45 11.43
C ASN A 257 -24.09 -22.73 11.04
N GLY A 258 -24.44 -22.77 9.75
CA GLY A 258 -25.63 -22.10 9.22
C GLY A 258 -25.46 -20.62 8.87
N ALA A 259 -24.26 -20.05 9.04
CA ALA A 259 -23.97 -18.72 8.52
C ALA A 259 -24.01 -18.71 6.99
N VAL A 260 -24.78 -17.78 6.45
CA VAL A 260 -24.91 -17.55 5.01
C VAL A 260 -24.40 -16.17 4.59
N LYS A 261 -24.08 -15.31 5.56
CA LYS A 261 -23.61 -13.95 5.33
C LYS A 261 -22.44 -13.60 6.24
N LEU A 262 -21.43 -12.97 5.64
CA LEU A 262 -20.35 -12.30 6.35
C LEU A 262 -20.69 -10.81 6.44
N ASP A 263 -20.66 -10.26 7.65
CA ASP A 263 -20.83 -8.84 7.93
C ASP A 263 -19.58 -8.29 8.60
N ILE A 264 -19.12 -7.13 8.15
CA ILE A 264 -17.86 -6.52 8.58
C ILE A 264 -18.16 -5.14 9.15
N ALA A 265 -17.77 -4.94 10.41
CA ALA A 265 -17.87 -3.64 11.07
C ALA A 265 -16.47 -3.08 11.32
N ILE A 266 -16.13 -2.00 10.62
CA ILE A 266 -14.90 -1.23 10.84
C ILE A 266 -15.18 -0.20 11.93
N ARG A 267 -14.39 -0.21 13.00
CA ARG A 267 -14.50 0.72 14.14
C ARG A 267 -13.29 1.66 14.18
N GLU A 268 -13.39 2.70 15.01
CA GLU A 268 -12.28 3.63 15.29
C GLU A 268 -10.98 2.89 15.67
N GLN A 269 -9.83 3.49 15.32
CA GLN A 269 -8.49 2.96 15.60
C GLN A 269 -8.14 1.65 14.87
N GLY A 270 -8.74 1.39 13.70
CA GLY A 270 -8.36 0.25 12.85
C GLY A 270 -8.84 -1.12 13.34
N LYS A 271 -9.84 -1.15 14.23
CA LYS A 271 -10.45 -2.40 14.71
C LYS A 271 -11.50 -2.90 13.72
N THR A 272 -11.32 -4.12 13.21
CA THR A 272 -12.27 -4.77 12.28
C THR A 272 -12.95 -5.95 12.97
N HIS A 273 -14.28 -5.93 13.04
CA HIS A 273 -15.09 -7.00 13.61
C HIS A 273 -15.73 -7.84 12.49
N PHE A 274 -15.59 -9.17 12.58
CA PHE A 274 -16.18 -10.14 11.66
C PHE A 274 -17.41 -10.76 12.31
N ASN A 275 -18.59 -10.56 11.72
CA ASN A 275 -19.85 -11.14 12.18
C ASN A 275 -20.33 -12.19 11.17
N PHE A 276 -20.68 -13.39 11.63
CA PHE A 276 -21.31 -14.42 10.81
C PHE A 276 -22.81 -14.43 11.09
N LEU A 277 -23.63 -14.30 10.05
CA LEU A 277 -25.08 -14.18 10.17
C LEU A 277 -25.78 -15.36 9.50
N ASP A 278 -26.80 -15.91 10.16
CA ASP A 278 -27.72 -16.89 9.57
C ASP A 278 -28.67 -16.22 8.55
N LYS A 279 -29.55 -17.02 7.93
CA LYS A 279 -30.52 -16.53 6.93
C LYS A 279 -31.58 -15.59 7.52
N GLU A 280 -31.80 -15.63 8.83
CA GLU A 280 -32.67 -14.72 9.58
C GLU A 280 -31.94 -13.43 10.02
N GLY A 281 -30.62 -13.35 9.82
CA GLY A 281 -29.79 -12.20 10.19
C GLY A 281 -29.25 -12.24 11.62
N ASN A 282 -29.39 -13.34 12.35
CA ASN A 282 -28.85 -13.49 13.70
C ASN A 282 -27.38 -13.87 13.68
N LYS A 283 -26.61 -13.41 14.68
CA LYS A 283 -25.22 -13.79 14.83
C LYS A 283 -25.10 -15.25 15.24
N VAL A 284 -24.30 -16.01 14.51
CA VAL A 284 -23.98 -17.40 14.81
C VAL A 284 -22.49 -17.56 15.11
N GLN A 285 -22.17 -18.45 16.05
CA GLN A 285 -20.80 -18.87 16.28
C GLN A 285 -20.42 -19.98 15.30
N THR A 286 -19.21 -19.90 14.74
CA THR A 286 -18.67 -20.94 13.86
C THR A 286 -18.38 -22.20 14.67
N LYS A 287 -18.50 -23.38 14.05
CA LYS A 287 -18.19 -24.69 14.69
C LYS A 287 -16.82 -25.24 14.28
N GLY A 288 -16.20 -24.65 13.27
CA GLY A 288 -14.88 -25.03 12.77
C GLY A 288 -14.00 -23.81 12.53
N ALA A 289 -12.75 -24.07 12.15
CA ALA A 289 -11.82 -23.02 11.75
C ALA A 289 -12.30 -22.31 10.48
N VAL A 290 -12.18 -20.99 10.45
CA VAL A 290 -12.54 -20.16 9.28
C VAL A 290 -11.33 -19.34 8.88
N LYS A 291 -10.93 -19.43 7.61
CA LYS A 291 -9.92 -18.54 7.04
C LYS A 291 -10.59 -17.22 6.68
N LEU A 292 -10.15 -16.15 7.33
CA LEU A 292 -10.51 -14.78 7.02
C LEU A 292 -9.42 -14.15 6.17
N THR A 293 -9.82 -13.41 5.15
CA THR A 293 -8.93 -12.60 4.32
C THR A 293 -9.52 -11.20 4.23
N MET A 294 -8.67 -10.20 4.50
CA MET A 294 -9.02 -8.80 4.45
C MET A 294 -7.94 -8.00 3.71
N PRO A 295 -8.27 -6.84 3.11
CA PRO A 295 -7.27 -5.92 2.60
C PRO A 295 -6.31 -5.46 3.71
N LEU A 296 -5.09 -5.07 3.34
CA LEU A 296 -4.20 -4.32 4.23
C LEU A 296 -4.85 -2.97 4.59
N PRO A 297 -5.02 -2.64 5.90
CA PRO A 297 -5.49 -1.33 6.31
C PRO A 297 -4.58 -0.20 5.79
N GLU A 298 -5.19 0.90 5.38
CA GLU A 298 -4.48 2.09 4.89
C GLU A 298 -3.62 2.73 6.00
N GLY A 299 -2.44 3.22 5.63
CA GLY A 299 -1.52 3.89 6.56
C GLY A 299 -0.61 2.97 7.38
N LEU A 300 -0.66 1.65 7.17
CA LEU A 300 0.29 0.72 7.79
C LEU A 300 1.60 0.64 6.99
N THR A 301 2.71 1.08 7.60
CA THR A 301 4.07 0.89 7.06
C THR A 301 4.74 -0.33 7.73
N PRO A 302 5.35 -1.25 6.97
CA PRO A 302 6.09 -2.37 7.55
C PRO A 302 7.25 -1.91 8.46
N PRO A 303 7.56 -2.63 9.56
CA PRO A 303 6.87 -3.82 10.08
C PRO A 303 5.64 -3.46 10.94
N TYR A 304 4.50 -4.07 10.65
CA TYR A 304 3.28 -3.92 11.45
C TYR A 304 3.00 -5.17 12.28
N ARG A 305 2.31 -5.02 13.43
CA ARG A 305 1.82 -6.14 14.25
C ARG A 305 0.31 -6.19 14.21
N VAL A 306 -0.26 -7.30 13.76
CA VAL A 306 -1.70 -7.55 13.78
C VAL A 306 -2.05 -8.24 15.10
N LYS A 307 -2.89 -7.60 15.93
CA LYS A 307 -3.46 -8.21 17.12
C LYS A 307 -4.90 -8.63 16.81
N VAL A 308 -5.19 -9.93 16.90
CA VAL A 308 -6.57 -10.44 16.78
C VAL A 308 -7.05 -10.83 18.17
N GLU A 309 -8.18 -10.25 18.57
CA GLU A 309 -8.82 -10.58 19.84
C GLU A 309 -9.74 -11.79 19.64
N GLY A 310 -9.16 -12.97 19.84
CA GLY A 310 -9.76 -14.28 19.57
C GLY A 310 -8.66 -15.30 19.41
N THR A 311 -8.76 -16.44 20.11
CA THR A 311 -7.65 -17.34 20.40
C THR A 311 -7.05 -18.00 19.15
N TYR A 312 -5.80 -17.60 18.85
CA TYR A 312 -4.83 -18.11 17.87
C TYR A 312 -5.05 -17.64 16.42
N THR A 313 -4.11 -16.83 15.94
CA THR A 313 -4.08 -16.28 14.59
C THR A 313 -2.68 -16.30 14.01
N THR A 314 -2.58 -16.74 12.76
CA THR A 314 -1.36 -16.67 11.97
C THR A 314 -1.58 -15.76 10.79
N PHE A 315 -0.59 -14.93 10.48
CA PHE A 315 -0.66 -13.96 9.40
C PHE A 315 0.05 -14.49 8.15
N ALA A 316 -0.52 -14.26 6.98
CA ALA A 316 0.20 -14.35 5.71
C ALA A 316 -0.15 -13.12 4.89
N GLU A 317 0.88 -12.40 4.45
CA GLU A 317 0.76 -11.31 3.47
C GLU A 317 0.93 -11.90 2.07
N GLU A 318 -0.13 -11.83 1.27
CA GLU A 318 -0.08 -12.11 -0.15
C GLU A 318 -0.69 -10.89 -0.86
N GLN A 319 0.09 -10.22 -1.73
CA GLN A 319 -0.42 -9.22 -2.67
C GLN A 319 -1.36 -8.16 -2.05
N GLY A 320 -0.95 -7.52 -0.95
CA GLY A 320 -1.74 -6.43 -0.32
C GLY A 320 -2.95 -6.90 0.49
N GLN A 321 -3.06 -8.19 0.80
CA GLN A 321 -4.08 -8.74 1.69
C GLN A 321 -3.47 -9.41 2.93
N ILE A 322 -4.19 -9.32 4.05
CA ILE A 322 -3.91 -10.04 5.29
C ILE A 322 -4.87 -11.22 5.39
N SER A 323 -4.32 -12.43 5.48
CA SER A 323 -5.08 -13.63 5.83
C SER A 323 -4.78 -14.11 7.24
N PHE A 324 -5.81 -14.52 7.98
CA PHE A 324 -5.68 -15.18 9.28
C PHE A 324 -6.78 -16.20 9.51
N VAL A 325 -6.52 -17.22 10.32
CA VAL A 325 -7.50 -18.26 10.66
C VAL A 325 -7.99 -18.01 12.08
N ILE A 326 -9.30 -17.93 12.27
CA ILE A 326 -9.91 -17.80 13.59
C ILE A 326 -10.46 -19.15 14.07
N ARG A 327 -10.32 -19.41 15.37
CA ARG A 327 -10.91 -20.56 16.07
C ARG A 327 -12.21 -20.14 16.77
N PRO A 328 -13.23 -21.01 16.85
CA PRO A 328 -14.33 -20.83 17.79
C PRO A 328 -13.82 -20.84 19.23
N THR A 329 -14.29 -19.93 20.08
CA THR A 329 -14.10 -19.99 21.53
C THR A 329 -15.22 -20.80 22.17
N GLY A 330 -14.88 -21.86 22.92
CA GLY A 330 -15.83 -22.72 23.65
C GLY A 330 -15.39 -24.19 23.69
N ASP A 331 -16.16 -25.03 24.39
CA ASP A 331 -16.00 -26.50 24.50
C ASP A 331 -16.27 -27.23 23.16
N VAL A 332 -15.59 -26.83 22.09
CA VAL A 332 -15.56 -27.64 20.87
C VAL A 332 -14.65 -28.82 21.18
N GLU A 333 -15.19 -30.03 21.16
CA GLU A 333 -14.40 -31.25 21.33
C GLU A 333 -13.24 -31.23 20.32
N LYS A 334 -12.02 -31.41 20.82
CA LYS A 334 -10.80 -31.41 19.99
C LYS A 334 -10.10 -32.74 20.15
N ILE A 335 -9.61 -33.24 19.03
CA ILE A 335 -8.79 -34.44 19.03
C ILE A 335 -7.35 -33.99 18.78
N HIS A 336 -6.48 -34.42 19.70
CA HIS A 336 -5.04 -34.19 19.62
C HIS A 336 -4.40 -35.52 19.24
N LEU A 337 -3.73 -35.53 18.10
CA LEU A 337 -2.97 -36.68 17.62
C LEU A 337 -1.49 -36.35 17.73
N THR A 338 -0.73 -37.26 18.32
CA THR A 338 0.72 -37.11 18.48
C THR A 338 1.42 -38.19 17.68
N GLY A 339 2.41 -37.80 16.89
CA GLY A 339 3.25 -38.70 16.13
C GLY A 339 4.72 -38.40 16.42
N ILE A 340 5.55 -39.44 16.40
CA ILE A 340 6.99 -39.31 16.68
C ILE A 340 7.77 -39.86 15.48
N ALA A 341 8.75 -39.10 15.00
CA ALA A 341 9.70 -39.55 13.99
C ALA A 341 11.12 -39.20 14.45
N GLU A 342 12.04 -40.17 14.48
CA GLU A 342 13.46 -39.95 14.86
C GLU A 342 13.65 -39.21 16.21
N GLY A 343 12.76 -39.44 17.19
CA GLY A 343 12.82 -38.78 18.51
C GLY A 343 12.27 -37.34 18.53
N GLU A 344 11.76 -36.85 17.40
CA GLU A 344 11.09 -35.57 17.26
C GLU A 344 9.56 -35.76 17.32
N THR A 345 8.87 -34.95 18.13
CA THR A 345 7.41 -35.01 18.31
C THR A 345 6.72 -34.04 17.35
N VAL A 346 5.71 -34.53 16.63
CA VAL A 346 4.81 -33.76 15.79
C VAL A 346 3.40 -33.88 16.35
N ASN A 347 2.76 -32.75 16.60
CA ASN A 347 1.39 -32.71 17.11
C ASN A 347 0.44 -32.26 15.99
N VAL A 348 -0.69 -32.94 15.85
CA VAL A 348 -1.79 -32.55 14.97
C VAL A 348 -3.05 -32.35 15.81
N GLU A 349 -3.55 -31.12 15.85
CA GLU A 349 -4.81 -30.76 16.51
C GLU A 349 -5.86 -30.46 15.44
N GLY A 350 -7.10 -30.92 15.66
CA GLY A 350 -8.23 -30.62 14.80
C GLY A 350 -9.56 -30.94 15.50
N THR A 351 -10.66 -30.43 14.95
CA THR A 351 -12.00 -30.87 15.36
C THR A 351 -12.23 -32.31 14.88
N PRO A 352 -13.14 -33.09 15.51
CA PRO A 352 -13.53 -34.42 15.05
C PRO A 352 -13.84 -34.47 13.56
N TYR A 353 -14.45 -33.40 13.05
CA TYR A 353 -14.74 -33.23 11.64
C TYR A 353 -13.47 -32.97 10.79
N ALA A 354 -12.60 -32.03 11.17
CA ALA A 354 -11.38 -31.73 10.40
C ALA A 354 -10.47 -32.95 10.24
N LEU A 355 -10.40 -33.78 11.29
CA LEU A 355 -9.65 -35.02 11.30
C LEU A 355 -10.33 -36.15 10.53
N ASN A 356 -11.59 -35.99 10.13
CA ASN A 356 -12.31 -36.93 9.27
C ASN A 356 -12.20 -38.39 9.76
N GLY A 357 -12.41 -38.61 11.06
CA GLY A 357 -12.31 -39.94 11.67
C GLY A 357 -10.87 -40.44 11.90
N ALA A 358 -9.84 -39.64 11.64
CA ALA A 358 -8.47 -39.98 11.99
C ALA A 358 -8.34 -40.17 13.51
N LYS A 359 -7.71 -41.28 13.89
CA LYS A 359 -7.43 -41.65 15.29
C LYS A 359 -5.94 -41.62 15.61
N GLU A 360 -5.09 -41.63 14.59
CA GLU A 360 -3.65 -41.52 14.75
C GLU A 360 -3.03 -40.74 13.58
N ILE A 361 -1.77 -40.33 13.76
CA ILE A 361 -0.95 -39.78 12.68
C ILE A 361 0.32 -40.60 12.54
N LYS A 362 0.72 -40.86 11.30
CA LYS A 362 2.04 -41.41 10.98
C LYS A 362 2.93 -40.30 10.45
N VAL A 363 4.06 -40.15 11.11
CA VAL A 363 5.09 -39.15 10.78
C VAL A 363 6.32 -39.90 10.31
N GLU A 364 6.85 -39.51 9.16
CA GLU A 364 8.02 -40.15 8.58
C GLU A 364 8.96 -39.08 8.03
N ARG A 365 10.22 -39.15 8.43
CA ARG A 365 11.24 -38.27 7.86
C ARG A 365 11.72 -38.86 6.55
N LYS A 366 11.63 -38.05 5.51
CA LYS A 366 12.19 -38.33 4.19
C LYS A 366 13.56 -37.64 4.09
N GLY A 367 14.45 -38.17 3.26
CA GLY A 367 15.73 -37.53 2.96
C GLY A 367 15.55 -36.06 2.54
N ASN A 368 16.58 -35.25 2.78
CA ASN A 368 16.61 -33.80 2.49
C ASN A 368 15.69 -32.94 3.37
N GLY A 369 15.46 -33.33 4.63
CA GLY A 369 14.74 -32.51 5.61
C GLY A 369 13.22 -32.43 5.41
N LYS A 370 12.65 -33.34 4.61
CA LYS A 370 11.20 -33.41 4.39
C LYS A 370 10.53 -34.26 5.46
N LEU A 371 9.37 -33.81 5.97
CA LEU A 371 8.50 -34.61 6.84
C LEU A 371 7.23 -35.00 6.06
N SER A 372 6.85 -36.27 6.17
CA SER A 372 5.61 -36.80 5.63
C SER A 372 4.66 -37.08 6.79
N ILE A 373 3.52 -36.40 6.82
CA ILE A 373 2.51 -36.54 7.86
C ILE A 373 1.25 -37.13 7.22
N ARG A 374 0.75 -38.22 7.78
CA ARG A 374 -0.37 -38.99 7.24
C ARG A 374 -1.42 -39.20 8.33
N LEU A 375 -2.66 -38.78 8.07
CA LEU A 375 -3.78 -39.09 8.95
C LEU A 375 -4.26 -40.52 8.70
N ILE A 376 -4.51 -41.27 9.78
CA ILE A 376 -4.93 -42.67 9.70
C ILE A 376 -6.18 -42.87 10.57
N ASP A 377 -7.19 -43.54 9.99
CA ASP A 377 -8.41 -43.92 10.72
C ASP A 377 -8.20 -45.14 11.63
N GLN A 378 -9.26 -45.50 12.37
CA GLN A 378 -9.26 -46.65 13.28
C GLN A 378 -8.97 -48.01 12.60
N ASN A 379 -9.07 -48.10 11.27
CA ASN A 379 -8.83 -49.32 10.50
C ASN A 379 -7.44 -49.33 9.84
N GLY A 380 -6.57 -48.35 10.14
CA GLY A 380 -5.24 -48.25 9.56
C GLY A 380 -5.23 -47.65 8.14
N LYS A 381 -6.35 -47.07 7.67
CA LYS A 381 -6.46 -46.49 6.33
C LYS A 381 -6.14 -44.99 6.34
N LEU A 382 -5.48 -44.53 5.27
CA LEU A 382 -5.22 -43.11 5.04
C LEU A 382 -6.52 -42.35 4.82
N VAL A 383 -6.71 -41.28 5.58
CA VAL A 383 -7.82 -40.35 5.42
C VAL A 383 -7.34 -38.97 5.04
N ARG A 384 -8.14 -38.27 4.25
CA ARG A 384 -7.91 -36.87 3.88
C ARG A 384 -8.59 -35.98 4.91
N SER A 385 -7.96 -34.86 5.25
CA SER A 385 -8.57 -33.89 6.15
C SER A 385 -9.77 -33.23 5.48
N LYS A 386 -10.81 -32.95 6.26
CA LYS A 386 -12.02 -32.24 5.78
C LYS A 386 -12.04 -30.76 6.17
N GLY A 387 -10.94 -30.27 6.74
CA GLY A 387 -10.80 -28.89 7.18
C GLY A 387 -9.37 -28.55 7.54
N TYR A 388 -9.17 -27.40 8.15
CA TYR A 388 -7.84 -26.99 8.61
C TYR A 388 -7.37 -27.84 9.79
N LEU A 389 -6.14 -28.34 9.67
CA LEU A 389 -5.40 -28.98 10.76
C LEU A 389 -4.32 -28.04 11.27
N PHE A 390 -4.07 -28.11 12.58
CA PHE A 390 -2.94 -27.44 13.21
C PHE A 390 -1.82 -28.46 13.40
N ILE A 391 -0.71 -28.26 12.70
CA ILE A 391 0.42 -29.19 12.71
C ILE A 391 1.62 -28.51 13.34
N GLN A 392 2.00 -28.89 14.55
CA GLN A 392 3.23 -28.42 15.18
C GLN A 392 4.37 -29.35 14.80
N ILE A 393 5.38 -28.81 14.11
CA ILE A 393 6.59 -29.53 13.73
C ILE A 393 7.82 -28.94 14.43
N PRO A 394 8.80 -29.79 14.81
CA PRO A 394 10.04 -29.31 15.38
C PRO A 394 10.92 -28.64 14.32
N VAL A 395 11.62 -27.58 14.74
CA VAL A 395 12.62 -26.90 13.91
C VAL A 395 13.92 -27.70 13.98
N PRO A 396 14.55 -28.09 12.85
CA PRO A 396 15.80 -28.83 12.88
C PRO A 396 16.91 -28.06 13.61
N LYS A 397 17.69 -28.75 14.45
CA LYS A 397 18.68 -28.17 15.40
C LYS A 397 19.78 -27.27 14.80
N ASN A 398 19.90 -27.19 13.47
CA ASN A 398 20.90 -26.39 12.76
C ASN A 398 20.30 -25.38 11.76
N THR A 399 18.99 -25.19 11.77
CA THR A 399 18.32 -24.24 10.89
C THR A 399 18.56 -22.82 11.38
N LYS A 400 19.21 -21.97 10.56
CA LYS A 400 19.38 -20.54 10.82
C LYS A 400 18.20 -19.74 10.28
N ALA A 401 17.69 -18.80 11.05
CA ALA A 401 16.70 -17.84 10.58
C ALA A 401 17.30 -16.87 9.54
N PRO A 402 16.53 -16.45 8.51
CA PRO A 402 15.16 -16.85 8.21
C PRO A 402 15.11 -18.19 7.44
N TYR A 403 14.19 -19.07 7.84
CA TYR A 403 13.93 -20.33 7.13
C TYR A 403 12.46 -20.40 6.69
N ARG A 404 12.20 -21.13 5.62
CA ARG A 404 10.84 -21.32 5.09
C ARG A 404 10.47 -22.79 5.13
N VAL A 405 9.28 -23.09 5.64
CA VAL A 405 8.69 -24.42 5.52
C VAL A 405 7.92 -24.46 4.21
N LYS A 406 8.10 -25.53 3.44
CA LYS A 406 7.31 -25.81 2.25
C LYS A 406 6.47 -27.05 2.51
N VAL A 407 5.16 -26.95 2.28
CA VAL A 407 4.26 -28.10 2.30
C VAL A 407 3.80 -28.37 0.88
N ASP A 408 4.19 -29.53 0.36
CA ASP A 408 3.82 -29.95 -0.97
C ASP A 408 2.33 -30.37 -0.99
N GLY A 409 1.56 -29.87 -1.97
CA GLY A 409 0.17 -30.32 -2.21
C GLY A 409 -0.93 -29.63 -1.38
N VAL A 410 -0.63 -28.56 -0.65
CA VAL A 410 -1.58 -27.91 0.28
C VAL A 410 -1.49 -26.39 0.21
N ARG A 411 -2.62 -25.68 0.35
CA ARG A 411 -2.62 -24.25 0.72
C ARG A 411 -2.21 -24.14 2.19
N THR A 412 -1.01 -23.64 2.46
CA THR A 412 -0.44 -23.55 3.80
C THR A 412 -0.11 -22.13 4.23
N THR A 413 -0.19 -21.89 5.53
CA THR A 413 0.35 -20.70 6.20
C THR A 413 1.21 -21.15 7.38
N PHE A 414 2.16 -20.31 7.82
CA PHE A 414 3.22 -20.71 8.77
C PHE A 414 3.38 -19.71 9.91
N GLU A 415 3.63 -20.20 11.12
CA GLU A 415 3.98 -19.40 12.29
C GLU A 415 5.19 -20.01 13.02
N GLU A 416 6.17 -19.19 13.40
CA GLU A 416 7.28 -19.61 14.24
C GLU A 416 6.93 -19.34 15.71
N THR A 417 6.92 -20.39 16.53
CA THR A 417 6.73 -20.27 17.98
C THR A 417 8.01 -20.68 18.70
N GLY A 418 8.23 -20.15 19.91
CA GLY A 418 9.41 -20.49 20.73
C GLY A 418 9.57 -21.99 21.09
N HIS A 419 8.61 -22.84 20.69
CA HIS A 419 8.58 -24.29 20.91
C HIS A 419 8.51 -25.12 19.60
N GLY A 420 8.75 -24.53 18.42
CA GLY A 420 8.69 -25.19 17.10
C GLY A 420 7.92 -24.38 16.05
N THR A 421 7.87 -24.85 14.79
CA THR A 421 7.04 -24.22 13.76
C THR A 421 5.63 -24.78 13.82
N VAL A 422 4.63 -23.91 13.90
CA VAL A 422 3.22 -24.29 13.73
C VAL A 422 2.85 -24.07 12.26
N VAL A 423 2.45 -25.15 11.60
CA VAL A 423 2.03 -25.18 10.20
C VAL A 423 0.53 -25.37 10.12
N PHE A 424 -0.11 -24.52 9.34
CA PHE A 424 -1.53 -24.61 9.04
C PHE A 424 -1.66 -25.30 7.70
N ALA A 425 -2.24 -26.50 7.72
CA ALA A 425 -2.39 -27.29 6.51
C ALA A 425 -3.84 -27.71 6.32
N SER A 426 -4.39 -27.41 5.15
CA SER A 426 -5.58 -28.06 4.61
C SER A 426 -5.13 -29.24 3.75
N ILE A 427 -4.90 -30.40 4.33
CA ILE A 427 -4.44 -31.58 3.58
C ILE A 427 -5.57 -32.03 2.63
N LEU A 428 -5.49 -31.66 1.36
CA LEU A 428 -6.41 -32.04 0.29
C LEU A 428 -6.11 -33.44 -0.25
#